data_AF-A0A0D8FUW2-F1
#
_entry.id   AF-A0A0D8FUW2-F1
#
_cell.length_a   1.000
_cell.length_b   1.000
_cell.length_c   1.000
_cell.angle_alpha   90.00
_cell.angle_beta   90.00
_cell.angle_gamma   90.00
#
_symmetry.space_group_name_H-M   'P 1'
#
loop_
_entity.id
_entity.type
_entity.pdbx_description
1 polymer ?
#
loop_
_entity_poly.entity_id
_entity_poly.type
_entity_poly.pdbx_seq_one_letter_code
_entity_poly.pdbx_strand_id
1 'polypeptide(L)'
;MASIRSKVRDLTQPRQVGRPFEAVVEQLNPVLRGWGTYFCQGNSSKKFGAIDSYVHERMAKLASRKYGLSGFNWIDRFTWEWLGNLGIYRLSGTIRYPTAHA
;
A
#
# COMPACT_ATOMS: atom_id res chain seq x y z
N MET A 1 -13.57 -0.90 -6.90
CA MET A 1 -12.56 -0.40 -5.93
C MET A 1 -12.85 -0.75 -4.47
N ALA A 2 -14.11 -0.79 -4.02
CA ALA A 2 -14.43 -0.94 -2.59
C ALA A 2 -13.89 -2.23 -1.95
N SER A 3 -13.83 -3.34 -2.69
CA SER A 3 -13.40 -4.65 -2.14
C SER A 3 -11.92 -4.66 -1.73
N ILE A 4 -11.00 -4.22 -2.59
CA ILE A 4 -9.56 -4.19 -2.26
C ILE A 4 -9.25 -3.19 -1.14
N ARG A 5 -9.85 -1.99 -1.18
CA ARG A 5 -9.69 -0.99 -0.11
C ARG A 5 -10.23 -1.50 1.22
N SER A 6 -11.33 -2.25 1.20
CA SER A 6 -11.87 -2.86 2.42
C SER A 6 -10.93 -3.92 2.99
N LYS A 7 -10.33 -4.77 2.15
CA LYS A 7 -9.31 -5.73 2.58
C LYS A 7 -8.07 -5.04 3.17
N VAL A 8 -7.53 -4.03 2.48
CA VAL A 8 -6.40 -3.23 2.98
C VAL A 8 -6.75 -2.57 4.31
N ARG A 9 -7.96 -2.02 4.44
CA ARG A 9 -8.44 -1.41 5.69
C ARG A 9 -8.48 -2.43 6.82
N ASP A 10 -8.97 -3.64 6.54
CA ASP A 10 -9.08 -4.72 7.53
C ASP A 10 -7.72 -5.16 8.07
N LEU A 11 -6.77 -5.37 7.15
CA LEU A 11 -5.39 -5.76 7.45
C LEU A 11 -4.56 -4.64 8.12
N THR A 12 -5.06 -3.40 8.12
CA THR A 12 -4.40 -2.23 8.74
C THR A 12 -5.24 -1.62 9.87
N GLN A 13 -6.19 -2.36 10.42
CA GLN A 13 -7.02 -1.88 11.52
C GLN A 13 -6.20 -1.59 12.78
N PRO A 14 -6.67 -0.70 13.68
CA PRO A 14 -6.00 -0.43 14.96
C PRO A 14 -5.71 -1.69 15.79
N ARG A 15 -6.51 -2.76 15.67
CA ARG A 15 -6.25 -4.05 16.33
C ARG A 15 -4.90 -4.69 15.94
N GLN A 16 -4.32 -4.27 14.80
CA GLN A 16 -3.05 -4.77 14.29
C GLN A 16 -1.84 -4.02 14.88
N VAL A 17 -2.03 -3.00 15.72
CA VAL A 17 -0.95 -2.20 16.32
C VAL A 17 0.06 -3.07 17.09
N GLY A 18 -0.43 -4.11 17.78
CA GLY A 18 0.41 -5.05 18.52
C GLY A 18 1.23 -6.01 17.64
N ARG A 19 0.96 -6.08 16.33
CA ARG A 19 1.70 -6.97 15.42
C ARG A 19 2.97 -6.29 14.88
N PRO A 20 4.02 -7.06 14.55
CA PRO A 20 5.15 -6.53 13.78
C PRO A 20 4.66 -6.07 12.39
N PHE A 21 5.32 -5.05 11.83
CA PHE A 21 4.94 -4.56 10.50
C PHE A 21 5.14 -5.63 9.44
N GLU A 22 6.17 -6.47 9.58
CA GLU A 22 6.46 -7.60 8.70
C GLU A 22 5.22 -8.51 8.52
N ALA A 23 4.59 -8.92 9.62
CA ALA A 23 3.38 -9.75 9.56
C ALA A 23 2.19 -9.05 8.87
N VAL A 24 2.13 -7.72 8.91
CA VAL A 24 1.11 -6.94 8.18
C VAL A 24 1.44 -6.92 6.70
N VAL A 25 2.72 -6.72 6.34
CA VAL A 25 3.21 -6.73 4.96
C VAL A 25 3.04 -8.10 4.31
N GLU A 26 3.36 -9.18 5.02
CA GLU A 26 3.19 -10.55 4.53
C GLU A 26 1.74 -10.89 4.15
N GLN A 27 0.77 -10.31 4.87
CA GLN A 27 -0.65 -10.47 4.54
C GLN A 27 -1.11 -9.52 3.41
N LEU A 28 -0.56 -8.31 3.35
CA LEU A 28 -0.91 -7.31 2.36
C LEU A 28 -0.39 -7.63 0.96
N ASN A 29 0.87 -8.08 0.87
CA ASN A 29 1.55 -8.27 -0.41
C ASN A 29 0.85 -9.26 -1.36
N PRO A 30 0.39 -10.45 -0.92
CA PRO A 30 -0.37 -11.36 -1.78
C PRO A 30 -1.68 -10.77 -2.28
N VAL A 31 -2.37 -10.00 -1.42
CA VAL A 31 -3.63 -9.33 -1.76
C VAL A 31 -3.42 -8.25 -2.82
N LEU A 32 -2.37 -7.43 -2.67
CA LEU A 32 -1.98 -6.43 -3.66
C LEU A 32 -1.55 -7.08 -4.96
N ARG A 33 -0.68 -8.10 -4.91
CA ARG A 33 -0.19 -8.81 -6.09
C ARG A 33 -1.33 -9.44 -6.89
N GLY A 34 -2.22 -10.20 -6.24
CA GLY A 34 -3.35 -10.84 -6.91
C GLY A 34 -4.33 -9.83 -7.51
N TRP A 35 -4.56 -8.72 -6.82
CA TRP A 35 -5.36 -7.62 -7.36
C TRP A 35 -4.69 -6.96 -8.57
N GLY A 36 -3.38 -6.68 -8.49
CA GLY A 36 -2.60 -6.12 -9.58
C GLY A 36 -2.66 -6.99 -10.83
N THR A 37 -2.45 -8.30 -10.70
CA THR A 37 -2.55 -9.27 -11.81
C THR A 37 -3.91 -9.22 -12.49
N TYR A 38 -5.00 -9.17 -11.73
CA TYR A 38 -6.36 -9.11 -12.28
C TYR A 38 -6.65 -7.82 -13.06
N PHE A 39 -6.11 -6.68 -12.61
CA PHE A 39 -6.39 -5.37 -13.20
C PHE A 39 -5.32 -4.89 -14.22
N CYS A 40 -4.26 -5.68 -14.45
CA CYS A 40 -3.12 -5.34 -15.31
C CYS A 40 -3.46 -5.26 -16.81
N GLN A 41 -4.54 -5.92 -17.26
CA GLN A 41 -4.93 -5.98 -18.67
C GLN A 41 -5.63 -4.71 -19.21
N GLY A 42 -5.92 -3.72 -18.37
CA GLY A 42 -6.52 -2.45 -18.79
C GLY A 42 -5.69 -1.27 -18.29
N ASN A 43 -5.85 -0.11 -18.93
CA ASN A 43 -5.17 1.18 -18.65
C ASN A 43 -5.49 1.71 -17.23
N SER A 44 -5.06 0.98 -16.21
CA SER A 44 -5.47 1.06 -14.81
C SER A 44 -4.44 1.80 -13.95
N SER A 45 -3.49 2.50 -14.56
CA SER A 45 -2.43 3.23 -13.86
C SER A 45 -2.97 4.20 -12.81
N LYS A 46 -4.05 4.92 -13.14
CA LYS A 46 -4.75 5.79 -12.18
C LYS A 46 -5.31 5.01 -10.98
N LYS A 47 -5.83 3.80 -11.21
CA LYS A 47 -6.37 2.94 -10.14
C LYS A 47 -5.24 2.38 -9.28
N PHE A 48 -4.09 2.03 -9.86
CA PHE A 48 -2.93 1.52 -9.14
C PHE A 48 -2.34 2.58 -8.21
N GLY A 49 -2.13 3.80 -8.72
CA GLY A 49 -1.73 4.93 -7.87
C GLY A 49 -2.72 5.17 -6.72
N ALA A 50 -4.02 5.13 -7.00
CA ALA A 50 -5.06 5.33 -5.98
C ALA A 50 -5.14 4.21 -4.93
N ILE A 51 -4.60 3.01 -5.20
CA ILE A 51 -4.46 1.94 -4.20
C ILE A 51 -3.14 2.07 -3.46
N ASP A 52 -2.03 2.34 -4.14
CA ASP A 52 -0.73 2.56 -3.51
C ASP A 52 -0.79 3.70 -2.48
N SER A 53 -1.37 4.86 -2.84
CA SER A 53 -1.56 5.97 -1.91
C SER A 53 -2.43 5.59 -0.71
N TYR A 54 -3.43 4.74 -0.92
CA TYR A 54 -4.30 4.27 0.15
C TYR A 54 -3.54 3.31 1.10
N VAL A 55 -2.75 2.39 0.58
CA VAL A 55 -1.90 1.49 1.38
C VAL A 55 -0.90 2.30 2.19
N HIS A 56 -0.25 3.28 1.56
CA HIS A 56 0.70 4.18 2.22
C HIS A 56 0.08 4.93 3.39
N GLU A 57 -1.06 5.57 3.18
CA GLU A 57 -1.79 6.29 4.22
C GLU A 57 -2.16 5.36 5.39
N ARG A 58 -2.63 4.15 5.10
CA ARG A 58 -3.06 3.19 6.11
C ARG A 58 -1.91 2.65 6.95
N MET A 59 -0.78 2.33 6.32
CA MET A 59 0.42 1.88 7.01
C MET A 59 1.01 2.96 7.90
N ALA A 60 1.07 4.20 7.41
CA ALA A 60 1.50 5.34 8.21
C ALA A 60 0.56 5.61 9.39
N LYS A 61 -0.77 5.53 9.21
CA LYS A 61 -1.74 5.63 10.31
C LYS A 61 -1.56 4.52 11.34
N LEU A 62 -1.28 3.30 10.91
CA LEU A 62 -0.98 2.17 11.80
C LEU A 62 0.31 2.44 12.58
N ALA A 63 1.36 2.91 11.91
CA ALA A 63 2.64 3.24 12.53
C ALA A 63 2.51 4.40 13.52
N SER A 64 1.82 5.48 13.16
CA SER A 64 1.51 6.57 14.09
C SER A 64 0.84 6.06 15.36
N ARG A 65 -0.15 5.18 15.23
CA ARG A 65 -0.83 4.59 16.39
C ARG A 65 0.11 3.72 17.22
N LYS A 66 0.98 2.94 16.58
CA LYS A 66 1.96 2.09 17.26
C LYS A 66 3.00 2.90 18.04
N TYR A 67 3.41 4.04 17.51
CA TYR A 67 4.39 4.92 18.13
C TYR A 67 3.77 6.06 18.97
N GLY A 68 2.44 6.08 19.15
CA GLY A 68 1.76 7.13 19.93
C GLY A 68 1.82 8.54 19.31
N LEU A 69 2.01 8.63 18.00
CA LEU A 69 2.17 9.90 17.28
C LEU A 69 0.82 10.48 16.86
N SER A 70 0.66 11.79 17.01
CA SER A 70 -0.47 12.56 16.49
C SER A 70 -0.17 13.13 15.10
N GLY A 71 -1.21 13.50 14.35
CA GLY A 71 -1.08 14.22 13.08
C GLY A 71 -0.85 13.37 11.81
N PHE A 72 -0.59 14.09 10.71
CA PHE A 72 -0.47 13.58 9.34
C PHE A 72 0.94 13.09 9.01
N ASN A 73 1.33 11.94 9.57
CA ASN A 73 2.71 11.48 9.51
C ASN A 73 3.11 10.78 8.19
N TRP A 74 2.20 10.58 7.22
CA TRP A 74 2.53 9.93 5.94
C TRP A 74 3.20 10.83 4.91
N ILE A 75 3.23 12.14 5.15
CA ILE A 75 3.90 13.11 4.25
C ILE A 75 5.39 13.22 4.61
N ASP A 76 5.67 13.35 5.90
CA ASP A 76 7.00 13.73 6.40
C ASP A 76 7.76 12.56 7.04
N ARG A 77 7.10 11.79 7.93
CA ARG A 77 7.77 10.81 8.80
C ARG A 77 7.77 9.39 8.24
N PHE A 78 6.64 8.97 7.71
CA PHE A 78 6.44 7.66 7.10
C PHE A 78 6.36 7.86 5.60
N THR A 79 7.50 8.18 4.99
CA THR A 79 7.60 8.50 3.56
C THR A 79 7.37 7.26 2.68
N TRP A 80 7.32 7.48 1.38
CA TRP A 80 7.32 6.41 0.38
C TRP A 80 8.55 5.50 0.51
N GLU A 81 9.72 6.03 0.86
CA GLU A 81 10.94 5.24 1.10
C GLU A 81 10.78 4.34 2.32
N TRP A 82 10.25 4.87 3.43
CA TRP A 82 9.94 4.05 4.61
C TRP A 82 9.00 2.88 4.24
N LEU A 83 7.96 3.14 3.45
CA LEU A 83 7.04 2.11 2.97
C LEU A 83 7.74 1.05 2.10
N GLY A 84 8.69 1.49 1.27
CA GLY A 84 9.52 0.60 0.45
C GLY A 84 10.46 -0.27 1.28
N ASN A 85 11.08 0.30 2.31
CA ASN A 85 11.94 -0.43 3.25
C ASN A 85 11.18 -1.49 4.07
N LEU A 86 9.87 -1.33 4.28
CA LEU A 86 9.02 -2.38 4.85
C LEU A 86 8.76 -3.56 3.90
N GLY A 87 9.13 -3.44 2.62
CA GLY A 87 8.91 -4.48 1.61
C GLY A 87 7.50 -4.53 1.04
N ILE A 88 6.72 -3.45 1.12
CA ILE A 88 5.38 -3.41 0.53
C ILE A 88 5.43 -3.43 -1.00
N TYR A 89 4.63 -4.32 -1.59
CA TYR A 89 4.45 -4.43 -3.02
C TYR A 89 3.73 -3.20 -3.60
N ARG A 90 4.36 -2.53 -4.57
CA ARG A 90 3.79 -1.37 -5.27
C ARG A 90 3.19 -1.76 -6.61
N LEU A 91 1.98 -1.30 -6.85
CA LEU A 91 1.23 -1.59 -8.08
C LEU A 91 1.66 -0.67 -9.23
N SER A 92 1.87 0.62 -8.93
CA SER A 92 2.28 1.64 -9.90
C SER A 92 3.67 1.42 -10.49
N GLY A 93 4.62 0.90 -9.70
CA GLY A 93 5.98 0.59 -10.16
C GLY A 93 6.08 -0.65 -11.05
N THR A 94 5.03 -1.47 -11.13
CA THR A 94 4.98 -2.67 -11.99
C THR A 94 4.48 -2.36 -13.40
N ILE A 95 3.96 -1.14 -13.63
CA ILE A 95 3.48 -0.73 -14.95
C ILE A 95 4.70 -0.40 -15.83
N ARG A 96 5.21 -1.41 -16.54
CA ARG A 96 6.07 -1.18 -17.69
C ARG A 96 5.17 -0.65 -18.80
N TYR A 97 5.26 0.65 -19.09
CA TYR A 97 4.83 1.14 -20.39
C TYR A 97 5.69 0.42 -21.44
N PRO A 98 5.15 -0.17 -22.51
CA PRO A 98 5.98 -0.43 -23.67
C PRO A 98 6.54 0.93 -24.09
N THR A 99 7.87 1.06 -24.07
CA THR A 99 8.55 2.16 -24.74
C THR A 99 8.00 2.22 -26.15
N ALA A 100 7.25 3.28 -26.44
CA ALA A 100 6.93 3.62 -27.81
C ALA A 100 8.26 4.05 -28.44
N HIS A 101 8.90 3.12 -29.13
CA HIS A 101 9.97 3.47 -30.07
C HIS A 101 9.30 4.26 -31.19
N ALA A 102 9.65 5.54 -31.28
CA ALA A 102 9.38 6.37 -32.45
C ALA A 102 10.40 6.06 -33.55
#